data_AF-A0A2V9YC87-F1
#
_entry.id   AF-A0A2V9YC87-F1
#
_cell.length_a   1.000
_cell.length_b   1.000
_cell.length_c   1.000
_cell.angle_alpha   90.00
_cell.angle_beta   90.00
_cell.angle_gamma   90.00
#
_symmetry.space_group_name_H-M   'P 1'
#
loop_
_entity.id
_entity.type
_entity.pdbx_description
1 polymer ?
#
loop_
_entity_poly.entity_id
_entity_poly.type
_entity_poly.pdbx_seq_one_letter_code
_entity_poly.pdbx_strand_id
1 'polypeptide(L)' 'MEAVRQATELQPDIVLIDLALPTLNGIDAANIIREKCPKSKI' A
#
# COMPACT_ATOMS: atom_id res chain seq x y z
N MET A 1 2.13 -8.97 2.12
CA MET A 1 2.56 -8.66 0.74
C MET A 1 1.41 -8.52 -0.25
N GLU A 2 0.23 -9.10 0.01
CA GLU A 2 -0.90 -9.05 -0.92
C GLU A 2 -1.36 -7.63 -1.29
N ALA A 3 -1.48 -6.71 -0.32
CA ALA A 3 -1.86 -5.32 -0.58
C ALA A 3 -0.89 -4.60 -1.54
N VAL A 4 0.42 -4.85 -1.40
CA VAL A 4 1.44 -4.29 -2.31
C VAL A 4 1.27 -4.85 -3.72
N ARG A 5 1.03 -6.17 -3.85
CA ARG A 5 0.81 -6.83 -5.13
C ARG A 5 -0.42 -6.25 -5.83
N GLN A 6 -1.55 -6.17 -5.12
CA GLN A 6 -2.80 -5.62 -5.64
C GLN A 6 -2.66 -4.15 -6.04
N ALA A 7 -2.02 -3.31 -5.21
CA ALA A 7 -1.77 -1.91 -5.55
C ALA A 7 -0.90 -1.77 -6.81
N THR A 8 0.12 -2.61 -6.96
CA THR A 8 0.99 -2.60 -8.15
C THR A 8 0.24 -3.03 -9.41
N GLU A 9 -0.64 -4.02 -9.33
CA GLU A 9 -1.43 -4.52 -10.46
C GLU A 9 -2.58 -3.58 -10.85
N LEU A 10 -3.29 -3.05 -9.86
CA LEU A 10 -4.49 -2.25 -10.07
C LEU A 10 -4.19 -0.75 -10.27
N GLN A 11 -3.00 -0.28 -9.86
CA GLN A 11 -2.58 1.13 -9.95
C GLN A 11 -3.67 2.11 -9.49
N PRO A 12 -4.20 1.98 -8.26
CA PRO A 12 -5.30 2.80 -7.81
C PRO A 12 -4.87 4.26 -7.60
N ASP A 13 -5.80 5.20 -7.74
CA ASP A 13 -5.53 6.62 -7.44
C ASP A 13 -5.41 6.89 -5.93
N ILE A 14 -6.07 6.09 -5.10
CA ILE A 14 -6.13 6.21 -3.64
C ILE A 14 -5.99 4.83 -2.98
N VAL A 15 -5.18 4.74 -1.92
CA VAL A 15 -4.97 3.53 -1.11
C VAL A 15 -5.24 3.84 0.35
N LEU A 16 -6.25 3.20 0.94
CA LEU A 16 -6.51 3.30 2.37
C LEU A 16 -5.75 2.18 3.10
N ILE A 17 -4.91 2.55 4.08
CA ILE A 17 -4.10 1.60 4.84
C ILE A 17 -4.49 1.67 6.32
N ASP A 18 -4.85 0.52 6.88
CA ASP A 18 -4.99 0.38 8.33
C ASP A 18 -3.60 0.22 8.98
N LEU A 19 -3.31 1.10 9.94
CA LEU A 19 -2.04 1.10 10.68
C LEU A 19 -2.07 0.13 11.86
N ALA A 20 -3.26 -0.25 12.34
CA ALA A 20 -3.47 -1.14 13.49
C ALA A 20 -3.55 -2.64 13.12
N LEU A 21 -2.76 -3.00 12.11
CA LEU A 21 -2.30 -4.33 11.72
C LEU A 21 -1.87 -5.31 12.83
N PRO A 22 -2.59 -6.40 13.21
CA PRO A 22 -2.03 -7.38 14.14
C PRO A 22 -0.79 -8.11 13.59
N THR A 23 -0.72 -8.27 12.26
CA THR A 23 0.28 -9.12 11.59
C THR A 23 1.03 -8.41 10.46
N LEU A 24 0.66 -7.18 10.11
CA LEU A 24 1.28 -6.41 9.04
C LEU A 24 1.51 -4.98 9.52
N ASN A 25 2.73 -4.50 9.42
CA ASN A 25 3.00 -3.08 9.65
C ASN A 25 2.46 -2.27 8.46
N GLY A 26 1.35 -1.55 8.69
CA GLY A 26 0.72 -0.71 7.67
C GLY A 26 1.68 0.36 7.12
N ILE A 27 2.64 0.83 7.94
CA ILE A 27 3.65 1.81 7.51
C ILE A 27 4.60 1.20 6.48
N ASP A 28 5.04 -0.04 6.68
CA ASP A 28 5.93 -0.70 5.72
C ASP A 28 5.22 -0.96 4.39
N ALA A 29 3.94 -1.36 4.44
CA ALA A 29 3.12 -1.47 3.24
C ALA A 29 2.97 -0.12 2.53
N ALA A 30 2.70 0.97 3.27
CA ALA A 30 2.61 2.32 2.74
C ALA A 30 3.90 2.74 2.03
N ASN A 31 5.06 2.50 2.65
CA ASN A 31 6.36 2.84 2.08
C ASN A 31 6.60 2.12 0.75
N ILE A 32 6.35 0.81 0.69
CA ILE A 32 6.54 0.02 -0.53
C ILE A 32 5.55 0.46 -1.63
N ILE A 33 4.29 0.72 -1.27
CA ILE A 33 3.27 1.17 -2.24
C ILE A 33 3.66 2.54 -2.79
N ARG A 34 4.17 3.47 -1.97
CA ARG A 34 4.60 4.79 -2.43
C ARG A 34 5.77 4.73 -3.42
N GLU A 35 6.66 3.75 -3.25
CA GLU A 35 7.77 3.51 -4.18
C GLU A 35 7.29 2.91 -5.51
N LYS A 36 6.41 1.90 -5.46
CA LYS A 36 5.96 1.16 -6.65
C LYS A 36 4.82 1.85 -7.42
N CYS A 37 4.02 2.64 -6.72
CA CYS A 37 2.85 3.33 -7.24
C CYS A 37 2.94 4.83 -6.87
N PRO A 38 3.91 5.58 -7.40
CA PRO A 38 4.18 6.96 -6.98
C PRO A 38 3.05 7.95 -7.29
N LYS A 39 2.08 7.55 -8.12
CA LYS A 39 0.87 8.34 -8.43
C LYS A 39 -0.28 8.09 -7.46
N SER A 40 -0.28 6.96 -6.76
CA SER A 40 -1.30 6.63 -5.78
C SER A 40 -1.14 7.53 -4.56
N LYS A 41 -2.24 8.15 -4.13
CA LYS A 41 -2.32 8.82 -2.84
C LYS A 41 -2.56 7.78 -1.76
N ILE A 42 -1.86 7.91 -0.65
CA ILE A 42 -1.96 7.02 0.52
C ILE A 42 -2.49 7.85 1.68
#